data_AF-A0A8B8UZX2-F1
#
_entry.id   AF-A0A8B8UZX2-F1
#
_cell.length_a   1.000
_cell.length_b   1.000
_cell.length_c   1.000
_cell.angle_alpha   90.00
_cell.angle_beta   90.00
_cell.angle_gamma   90.00
#
_symmetry.space_group_name_H-M   'P 1'
#
loop_
_entity.id
_entity.type
_entity.pdbx_description
1 polymer ?
#
loop_
_entity_poly.entity_id
_entity_poly.type
_entity_poly.pdbx_seq_one_letter_code
_entity_poly.pdbx_strand_id
1 'polypeptide(L)'
;MDLHKERTQQRINLDSSEGDKTNDLYLHIVQMFGCIEKTTVENATELLILGDVEVKISSGSVLIEWTENSMISETIADSIVIMVLGLHASKKNVLSESRLKERNHNAWKIQELQNLFQEQFGDSFSVDEGMEKKEDVKNGSVTIGKSKATIDFSTMKLIDCNSNPLKGRVESILSIGQKLTTPLC
;
A
#
# COMPACT_ATOMS: atom_id res chain seq x y z
N MET A 1 -32.47 -29.09 -3.77
CA MET A 1 -33.23 -28.05 -3.04
C MET A 1 -32.28 -26.88 -2.95
N ASP A 2 -32.20 -26.10 -4.01
CA ASP A 2 -31.37 -24.90 -4.06
C ASP A 2 -32.04 -23.88 -3.15
N LEU A 3 -31.49 -23.72 -1.93
CA LEU A 3 -31.75 -22.50 -1.18
C LEU A 3 -31.25 -21.37 -2.08
N HIS A 4 -32.18 -20.54 -2.56
CA HIS A 4 -31.84 -19.21 -3.03
C HIS A 4 -31.10 -18.52 -1.87
N LYS A 5 -29.77 -18.60 -1.88
CA LYS A 5 -28.93 -17.69 -1.13
C LYS A 5 -29.29 -16.30 -1.65
N GLU A 6 -29.93 -15.49 -0.83
CA GLU A 6 -30.13 -14.08 -1.14
C GLU A 6 -28.75 -13.47 -1.36
N ARG A 7 -28.59 -12.77 -2.48
CA ARG A 7 -27.31 -12.17 -2.88
C ARG A 7 -27.45 -10.66 -2.81
N THR A 8 -26.49 -10.03 -2.14
CA THR A 8 -26.33 -8.59 -2.13
C THR A 8 -25.39 -8.18 -3.26
N GLN A 9 -25.62 -7.02 -3.85
CA GLN A 9 -24.78 -6.49 -4.93
C GLN A 9 -24.41 -5.02 -4.70
N GLN A 10 -23.20 -4.65 -5.11
CA GLN A 10 -22.74 -3.28 -5.16
C GLN A 10 -22.06 -3.00 -6.50
N ARG A 11 -22.55 -1.97 -7.19
CA ARG A 11 -21.99 -1.52 -8.47
C ARG A 11 -21.26 -0.20 -8.29
N ILE A 12 -20.03 -0.14 -8.78
CA ILE A 12 -19.19 1.06 -8.79
C ILE A 12 -18.88 1.39 -10.24
N ASN A 13 -19.24 2.60 -10.70
CA ASN A 13 -18.94 3.04 -12.06
C ASN A 13 -17.52 3.61 -12.13
N LEU A 14 -16.80 3.26 -13.20
CA LEU A 14 -15.45 3.73 -13.51
C LEU A 14 -15.53 4.70 -14.69
N ASP A 15 -14.86 5.85 -14.58
CA ASP A 15 -14.73 6.80 -15.68
C ASP A 15 -13.99 6.15 -16.87
N SER A 16 -14.57 6.27 -18.07
CA SER A 16 -14.28 5.53 -19.32
C SER A 16 -12.92 5.77 -19.98
N SER A 17 -11.86 5.95 -19.20
CA SER A 17 -10.49 5.98 -19.69
C SER A 17 -9.72 4.90 -18.94
N GLU A 18 -9.10 3.99 -19.71
CA GLU A 18 -8.01 3.07 -19.30
C GLU A 18 -8.40 1.59 -19.15
N GLY A 19 -7.88 0.78 -20.08
CA GLY A 19 -7.70 -0.68 -19.87
C GLY A 19 -6.52 -1.03 -18.95
N ASP A 20 -5.79 -0.03 -18.44
CA ASP A 20 -4.65 -0.22 -17.52
C ASP A 20 -5.14 -0.49 -16.08
N LYS A 21 -6.18 0.24 -15.64
CA LYS A 21 -6.76 0.16 -14.29
C LYS A 21 -7.42 -1.17 -13.94
N THR A 22 -7.92 -1.89 -14.94
CA THR A 22 -8.53 -3.20 -14.73
C THR A 22 -7.48 -4.25 -14.34
N ASN A 23 -6.26 -4.11 -14.86
CA ASN A 23 -5.14 -4.98 -14.50
C ASN A 23 -4.63 -4.68 -13.08
N ASP A 24 -4.57 -3.41 -12.70
CA ASP A 24 -4.19 -3.02 -11.34
C ASP A 24 -5.18 -3.55 -10.31
N LEU A 25 -6.48 -3.36 -10.51
CA LEU A 25 -7.50 -3.88 -9.59
C LEU A 25 -7.43 -5.41 -9.46
N TYR A 26 -7.28 -6.11 -10.59
CA TYR A 26 -7.10 -7.55 -10.59
C TYR A 26 -5.87 -7.98 -9.77
N LEU A 27 -4.74 -7.31 -9.96
CA LEU A 27 -3.49 -7.63 -9.24
C LEU A 27 -3.63 -7.42 -7.73
N HIS A 28 -4.27 -6.33 -7.30
CA HIS A 28 -4.51 -6.05 -5.88
C HIS A 28 -5.44 -7.10 -5.24
N ILE A 29 -6.50 -7.51 -5.95
CA ILE A 29 -7.41 -8.58 -5.48
C ILE A 29 -6.66 -9.90 -5.31
N VAL A 30 -5.82 -10.28 -6.29
CA VAL A 30 -5.00 -11.51 -6.19
C VAL A 30 -4.00 -11.43 -5.03
N GLN A 31 -3.36 -10.28 -4.82
CA GLN A 31 -2.41 -10.10 -3.71
C GLN A 31 -3.08 -10.19 -2.33
N MET A 32 -4.28 -9.64 -2.16
CA MET A 32 -4.97 -9.66 -0.87
C MET A 32 -5.64 -10.98 -0.55
N PHE A 33 -6.31 -11.62 -1.52
CA PHE A 33 -7.12 -12.82 -1.27
C PHE A 33 -6.49 -14.11 -1.77
N GLY A 34 -5.43 -14.04 -2.57
CA GLY A 34 -4.73 -15.21 -3.08
C GLY A 34 -5.54 -15.98 -4.13
N CYS A 35 -5.84 -17.26 -3.84
CA CYS A 35 -6.50 -18.17 -4.77
C CYS A 35 -7.93 -17.72 -5.09
N ILE A 36 -8.10 -17.17 -6.29
CA ILE A 36 -9.38 -16.76 -6.86
C ILE A 36 -9.59 -17.48 -8.20
N GLU A 37 -10.82 -17.87 -8.51
CA GLU A 37 -11.13 -18.43 -9.82
C GLU A 37 -11.36 -17.27 -10.79
N LYS A 38 -10.66 -17.27 -11.93
CA LYS A 38 -10.78 -16.22 -12.94
C LYS A 38 -11.44 -16.75 -14.19
N THR A 39 -12.51 -16.10 -14.62
CA THR A 39 -13.14 -16.30 -15.92
C THR A 39 -13.01 -15.02 -16.72
N THR A 40 -12.43 -15.09 -17.92
CA THR A 40 -12.33 -13.93 -18.82
C THR A 40 -13.34 -14.11 -19.95
N VAL A 41 -14.33 -13.24 -19.99
CA VAL A 41 -15.32 -13.15 -21.07
C VAL A 41 -14.95 -11.92 -21.92
N GLU A 42 -15.28 -11.91 -23.21
CA GLU A 42 -14.74 -10.98 -24.23
C GLU A 42 -14.57 -9.49 -23.81
N ASN A 43 -15.40 -8.98 -22.90
CA ASN A 43 -15.34 -7.59 -22.40
C ASN A 43 -15.33 -7.44 -20.87
N ALA A 44 -15.19 -8.54 -20.11
CA ALA A 44 -15.24 -8.52 -18.66
C ALA A 44 -14.33 -9.60 -18.04
N THR A 45 -13.69 -9.24 -16.93
CA THR A 45 -13.01 -10.20 -16.05
C THR A 45 -13.91 -10.50 -14.87
N GLU A 46 -14.24 -11.77 -14.68
CA GLU A 46 -15.00 -12.26 -13.54
C GLU A 46 -14.05 -13.00 -12.59
N LEU A 47 -14.16 -12.68 -11.31
CA LEU A 47 -13.35 -13.26 -10.23
C LEU A 47 -14.28 -13.85 -9.18
N LEU A 48 -14.06 -15.10 -8.81
CA LEU A 48 -14.75 -15.74 -7.69
C LEU A 48 -13.77 -15.92 -6.53
N ILE A 49 -14.09 -15.29 -5.41
CA ILE A 49 -13.27 -15.23 -4.20
C ILE A 49 -13.93 -16.11 -3.15
N LEU A 50 -13.19 -17.13 -2.69
CA LEU A 50 -13.64 -18.13 -1.71
C LEU A 50 -14.99 -18.80 -2.05
N GLY A 51 -15.34 -18.87 -3.34
CA GLY A 51 -16.57 -19.51 -3.82
C GLY A 51 -17.87 -18.75 -3.51
N ASP A 52 -17.80 -17.53 -2.95
CA ASP A 52 -18.99 -16.85 -2.41
C ASP A 52 -19.04 -15.34 -2.69
N VAL A 53 -17.92 -14.71 -3.05
CA VAL A 53 -17.87 -13.30 -3.49
C VAL A 53 -17.45 -13.24 -4.95
N GLU A 54 -18.29 -12.66 -5.78
CA GLU A 54 -18.10 -12.55 -7.22
C GLU A 54 -17.83 -11.10 -7.60
N VAL A 55 -16.75 -10.86 -8.34
CA VAL A 55 -16.35 -9.53 -8.81
C VAL A 55 -16.29 -9.54 -10.32
N LYS A 56 -17.12 -8.72 -10.95
CA LYS A 56 -17.15 -8.54 -12.40
C LYS A 56 -16.61 -7.16 -12.78
N ILE A 57 -15.44 -7.16 -13.39
CA ILE A 57 -14.70 -5.99 -13.81
C ILE A 57 -14.94 -5.78 -15.31
N SER A 58 -15.59 -4.67 -15.67
CA SER A 58 -15.85 -4.25 -17.06
C SER A 58 -15.22 -2.88 -17.32
N SER A 59 -15.07 -2.48 -18.59
CA SER A 59 -14.39 -1.24 -19.02
C SER A 59 -14.89 0.08 -18.40
N GLY A 60 -16.02 0.09 -17.70
CA GLY A 60 -16.57 1.27 -17.05
C GLY A 60 -17.32 0.98 -15.75
N SER A 61 -17.23 -0.24 -15.22
CA SER A 61 -17.86 -0.54 -13.92
C SER A 61 -17.29 -1.81 -13.31
N VAL A 62 -17.25 -1.83 -11.98
CA VAL A 62 -17.06 -3.02 -11.17
C VAL A 62 -18.39 -3.37 -10.51
N LEU A 63 -18.81 -4.62 -10.66
CA LEU A 63 -19.94 -5.18 -9.93
C LEU A 63 -19.39 -6.20 -8.92
N ILE A 64 -19.84 -6.12 -7.68
CA ILE A 64 -19.46 -7.01 -6.59
C ILE A 64 -20.75 -7.65 -6.08
N GLU A 65 -20.82 -8.98 -6.04
CA GLU A 65 -21.97 -9.73 -5.55
C GLU A 65 -21.53 -10.76 -4.51
N TRP A 66 -22.26 -10.86 -3.41
CA TRP A 66 -21.93 -11.80 -2.33
C TRP A 66 -23.18 -12.37 -1.68
N THR A 67 -23.04 -13.52 -1.00
CA THR A 67 -24.13 -14.10 -0.22
C THR A 67 -24.45 -13.23 1.00
N GLU A 68 -25.72 -12.92 1.18
CA GLU A 68 -26.22 -12.16 2.33
C GLU A 68 -26.06 -12.95 3.64
N ASN A 69 -25.83 -12.24 4.76
CA ASN A 69 -25.64 -12.82 6.10
C ASN A 69 -24.39 -13.69 6.27
N SER A 70 -23.41 -13.59 5.37
CA SER A 70 -22.08 -14.17 5.56
C SER A 70 -21.10 -13.08 5.99
N MET A 71 -20.72 -13.07 7.27
CA MET A 71 -19.73 -12.09 7.79
C MET A 71 -18.41 -12.12 7.02
N ILE A 72 -17.97 -13.30 6.56
CA ILE A 72 -16.75 -13.44 5.77
C ILE A 72 -16.93 -12.76 4.41
N SER A 73 -18.04 -13.03 3.73
CA SER A 73 -18.31 -12.51 2.39
C SER A 73 -18.58 -11.02 2.39
N GLU A 74 -19.27 -10.51 3.42
CA GLU A 74 -19.44 -9.08 3.68
C GLU A 74 -18.09 -8.37 3.91
N THR A 75 -17.23 -8.93 4.76
CA THR A 75 -15.89 -8.36 5.00
C THR A 75 -15.05 -8.31 3.73
N ILE A 76 -15.10 -9.37 2.92
CA ILE A 76 -14.40 -9.42 1.63
C ILE A 76 -14.99 -8.39 0.66
N ALA A 77 -16.32 -8.31 0.53
CA ALA A 77 -16.98 -7.33 -0.31
C ALA A 77 -16.61 -5.89 0.08
N ASP A 78 -16.67 -5.56 1.38
CA ASP A 78 -16.29 -4.25 1.91
C ASP A 78 -14.85 -3.88 1.58
N SER A 79 -13.91 -4.83 1.76
CA SER A 79 -12.50 -4.59 1.42
C SER A 79 -12.27 -4.36 -0.07
N ILE A 80 -13.03 -5.02 -0.95
CA ILE A 80 -12.98 -4.81 -2.41
C ILE A 80 -13.57 -3.44 -2.78
N VAL A 81 -14.67 -3.04 -2.15
CA VAL A 81 -15.26 -1.70 -2.32
C VAL A 81 -14.23 -0.62 -1.98
N ILE A 82 -13.54 -0.76 -0.85
CA ILE A 82 -12.50 0.18 -0.41
C ILE A 82 -11.36 0.23 -1.44
N MET A 83 -10.90 -0.90 -1.95
CA MET A 83 -9.86 -0.93 -3.00
C MET A 83 -10.27 -0.20 -4.27
N VAL A 84 -11.48 -0.47 -4.79
CA VAL A 84 -12.00 0.19 -5.99
C VAL A 84 -12.11 1.70 -5.78
N LEU A 85 -12.59 2.13 -4.61
CA LEU A 85 -12.67 3.55 -4.25
C LEU A 85 -11.28 4.18 -4.08
N GLY A 86 -10.31 3.47 -3.52
CA GLY A 86 -8.92 3.92 -3.37
C GLY A 86 -8.22 4.15 -4.72
N LEU A 87 -8.38 3.21 -5.65
CA LEU A 87 -7.90 3.37 -7.03
C LEU A 87 -8.54 4.57 -7.73
N HIS A 88 -9.81 4.84 -7.44
CA HIS A 88 -10.51 6.03 -7.95
C HIS A 88 -10.03 7.33 -7.30
N ALA A 89 -9.77 7.34 -6.00
CA ALA A 89 -9.25 8.49 -5.26
C ALA A 89 -7.84 8.88 -5.70
N SER A 90 -7.00 7.90 -6.06
CA SER A 90 -5.68 8.14 -6.66
C SER A 90 -5.78 9.07 -7.88
N LYS A 91 -6.82 8.93 -8.71
CA LYS A 91 -7.10 9.77 -9.89
C LYS A 91 -7.33 11.27 -9.55
N LYS A 92 -7.75 11.61 -8.32
CA LYS A 92 -7.93 13.02 -7.89
C LYS A 92 -6.64 13.69 -7.42
N ASN A 93 -5.55 12.95 -7.20
CA ASN A 93 -4.21 13.51 -6.96
C ASN A 93 -3.36 13.64 -8.24
N VAL A 94 -3.88 13.22 -9.39
CA VAL A 94 -3.21 13.25 -10.71
C VAL A 94 -3.36 14.61 -11.41
N LEU A 95 -3.34 15.71 -10.66
CA LEU A 95 -2.96 17.03 -11.21
C LEU A 95 -1.49 17.38 -10.93
N SER A 96 -0.71 16.45 -10.36
CA SER A 96 0.65 16.77 -9.88
C SER A 96 1.70 15.66 -10.05
N GLU A 97 1.51 14.68 -10.94
CA GLU A 97 2.46 13.55 -11.05
C GLU A 97 3.29 13.49 -12.34
N SER A 98 2.98 14.28 -13.37
CA SER A 98 3.70 14.19 -14.66
C SER A 98 4.95 15.06 -14.77
N ARG A 99 5.26 15.92 -13.78
CA ARG A 99 6.48 16.77 -13.77
C ARG A 99 7.49 16.46 -12.67
N LEU A 100 7.25 15.44 -11.83
CA LEU A 100 8.08 15.14 -10.64
C LEU A 100 8.79 13.78 -10.69
N LYS A 101 8.72 13.06 -11.82
CA LYS A 101 9.04 11.63 -11.94
C LYS A 101 10.51 11.20 -11.83
N GLU A 102 11.46 12.10 -11.63
CA GLU A 102 12.87 11.68 -11.42
C GLU A 102 13.49 12.12 -10.09
N ARG A 103 12.85 13.03 -9.34
CA ARG A 103 13.33 13.44 -7.99
C ARG A 103 12.50 12.87 -6.83
N ASN A 104 11.24 12.49 -7.05
CA ASN A 104 10.32 12.13 -5.96
C ASN A 104 10.28 10.65 -5.55
N HIS A 105 10.93 9.72 -6.27
CA HIS A 105 10.89 8.29 -5.88
C HIS A 105 11.62 7.97 -4.56
N ASN A 106 12.49 8.86 -4.08
CA ASN A 106 13.19 8.66 -2.80
C ASN A 106 12.49 9.38 -1.65
N ALA A 107 11.79 10.48 -1.89
CA ALA A 107 11.16 11.28 -0.84
C ALA A 107 10.04 10.52 -0.10
N TRP A 108 9.15 9.84 -0.84
CA TRP A 108 8.11 9.02 -0.23
C TRP A 108 8.70 7.81 0.54
N LYS A 109 9.78 7.21 0.04
CA LYS A 109 10.48 6.10 0.73
C LYS A 109 11.13 6.55 2.03
N ILE A 110 11.72 7.74 2.03
CA ILE A 110 12.32 8.35 3.22
C ILE A 110 11.22 8.61 4.26
N GLN A 111 10.08 9.17 3.86
CA GLN A 111 8.96 9.44 4.75
C GLN A 111 8.40 8.16 5.36
N GLU A 112 8.21 7.11 4.57
CA GLU A 112 7.70 5.82 5.07
C GLU A 112 8.67 5.16 6.07
N LEU A 113 9.97 5.27 5.79
CA LEU A 113 10.99 4.75 6.69
C LEU A 113 11.08 5.57 7.99
N GLN A 114 10.90 6.89 7.93
CA GLN A 114 10.79 7.74 9.12
C GLN A 114 9.58 7.36 9.97
N ASN A 115 8.42 7.07 9.35
CA ASN A 115 7.24 6.59 10.07
C ASN A 115 7.51 5.26 10.77
N LEU A 116 8.14 4.31 10.10
CA LEU A 116 8.52 3.02 10.70
C LEU A 116 9.45 3.22 11.91
N PHE A 117 10.41 4.14 11.83
CA PHE A 117 11.27 4.46 12.97
C PHE A 117 10.50 5.15 14.11
N GLN A 118 9.56 6.04 13.81
CA GLN A 118 8.66 6.64 14.79
C GLN A 118 7.80 5.58 15.50
N GLU A 119 7.29 4.59 14.79
CA GLU A 119 6.51 3.49 15.38
C GLU A 119 7.37 2.59 16.27
N GLN A 120 8.61 2.29 15.87
CA GLN A 120 9.50 1.37 16.59
C GLN A 120 10.16 1.97 17.83
N PHE A 121 10.37 3.29 17.83
CA PHE A 121 11.13 4.00 18.85
C PHE A 121 10.34 5.11 19.56
N GLY A 122 9.16 5.47 19.07
CA GLY A 122 8.30 6.51 19.65
C GLY A 122 9.05 7.82 19.81
N ASP A 123 8.92 8.42 20.99
CA ASP A 123 9.55 9.69 21.37
C ASP A 123 11.09 9.66 21.37
N SER A 124 11.69 8.47 21.29
CA SER A 124 13.16 8.34 21.20
C SER A 124 13.69 8.61 19.79
N PHE A 125 12.82 8.71 18.79
CA PHE A 125 13.20 9.05 17.42
C PHE A 125 13.01 10.55 17.16
N SER A 126 13.91 11.13 16.37
CA SER A 126 13.82 12.53 15.94
C SER A 126 14.36 12.67 14.53
N VAL A 127 13.69 13.47 13.71
CA VAL A 127 14.17 13.84 12.37
C VAL A 127 15.02 15.10 12.53
N ASP A 128 16.25 15.08 12.00
CA ASP A 128 17.14 16.24 12.09
C ASP A 128 16.72 17.25 11.02
N GLU A 129 15.88 18.22 11.38
CA GLU A 129 15.61 19.38 10.54
C GLU A 129 16.91 20.18 10.35
N GLY A 130 17.56 20.00 9.20
CA GLY A 130 18.82 20.67 8.90
C GLY A 130 18.70 22.18 9.09
N MET A 131 19.54 22.76 9.95
CA MET A 131 19.84 24.19 9.93
C MET A 131 20.59 24.50 8.64
N GLU A 132 19.86 24.69 7.54
CA GLU A 132 20.15 25.63 6.45
C GLU A 132 19.18 25.36 5.28
N LYS A 133 18.50 26.42 4.87
CA LYS A 133 17.53 26.42 3.78
C LYS A 133 18.22 26.00 2.47
N LYS A 134 18.01 24.77 1.98
CA LYS A 134 17.72 24.41 0.55
C LYS A 134 17.92 22.96 0.09
N GLU A 135 18.17 21.97 0.94
CA GLU A 135 18.17 20.56 0.49
C GLU A 135 17.38 19.67 1.44
N ASP A 136 16.65 18.71 0.85
CA ASP A 136 15.78 17.73 1.51
C ASP A 136 16.34 17.24 2.85
N VAL A 137 15.54 17.31 3.91
CA VAL A 137 15.89 16.81 5.24
C VAL A 137 15.95 15.27 5.18
N LYS A 138 17.16 14.72 5.30
CA LYS A 138 17.48 13.32 4.95
C LYS A 138 17.98 12.46 6.10
N ASN A 139 18.19 13.03 7.29
CA ASN A 139 18.78 12.34 8.43
C ASN A 139 17.81 12.27 9.61
N GLY A 140 17.96 11.25 10.45
CA GLY A 140 17.28 11.19 11.74
C GLY A 140 18.13 10.49 12.77
N SER A 141 17.72 10.58 14.03
CA SER A 141 18.45 9.98 15.14
C SER A 141 17.52 9.28 16.11
N VAL A 142 18.03 8.21 16.73
CA VAL A 142 17.37 7.48 17.81
C VAL A 142 18.22 7.62 19.07
N THR A 143 17.66 8.18 20.13
CA THR A 143 18.35 8.38 21.41
C THR A 143 17.64 7.61 22.52
N ILE A 144 18.32 6.61 23.10
CA ILE A 144 17.82 5.82 24.22
C ILE A 144 18.83 5.91 25.36
N GLY A 145 18.50 6.66 26.41
CA GLY A 145 19.40 6.92 27.54
C GLY A 145 20.68 7.64 27.09
N LYS A 146 21.85 7.01 27.26
CA LYS A 146 23.15 7.54 26.80
C LYS A 146 23.52 7.07 25.39
N SER A 147 22.72 6.19 24.81
CA SER A 147 22.98 5.63 23.49
C SER A 147 22.30 6.46 22.41
N LYS A 148 23.04 6.76 21.34
CA LYS A 148 22.55 7.52 20.20
C LYS A 148 22.95 6.79 18.92
N ALA A 149 21.99 6.69 18.00
CA ALA A 149 22.18 6.22 16.63
C ALA A 149 21.76 7.32 15.66
N THR A 150 22.55 7.55 14.61
CA THR A 150 22.29 8.55 13.56
C THR A 150 22.15 7.83 12.24
N ILE A 151 21.05 8.06 11.54
CA ILE A 151 20.66 7.39 10.30
C ILE A 151 20.62 8.40 9.16
N ASP A 152 21.17 8.01 8.02
CA ASP A 152 20.96 8.68 6.73
C ASP A 152 19.90 7.89 5.95
N PHE A 153 18.71 8.47 5.80
CA PHE A 153 17.61 7.85 5.09
C PHE A 153 17.75 7.96 3.57
N SER A 154 18.61 8.84 3.04
CA SER A 154 18.93 8.86 1.60
C SER A 154 19.76 7.67 1.19
N THR A 155 20.76 7.33 2.00
CA THR A 155 21.61 6.16 1.74
C THR A 155 21.07 4.90 2.40
N MET A 156 20.02 5.02 3.23
CA MET A 156 19.42 3.96 4.05
C MET A 156 20.48 3.24 4.90
N LYS A 157 21.37 4.02 5.51
CA LYS A 157 22.50 3.50 6.29
C LYS A 157 22.57 4.17 7.65
N LEU A 158 23.04 3.38 8.62
CA LEU A 158 23.49 3.88 9.90
C LEU A 158 24.81 4.64 9.71
N ILE A 159 24.81 5.94 10.03
CA ILE A 159 26.01 6.79 9.98
C ILE A 159 26.89 6.51 11.20
N ASP A 160 26.29 6.58 12.39
CA ASP A 160 27.00 6.43 13.65
C ASP A 160 26.10 5.79 14.71
N CYS A 161 26.69 4.99 15.59
CA CYS A 161 26.01 4.46 16.76
C CYS A 161 27.01 4.04 17.83
N ASN A 162 26.81 4.53 19.05
CA ASN A 162 27.69 4.25 20.19
C ASN A 162 27.29 3.01 20.99
N SER A 163 26.35 2.18 20.50
CA SER A 163 25.79 1.04 21.22
C SER A 163 25.51 -0.15 20.29
N ASN A 164 26.17 -1.28 20.54
CA ASN A 164 26.02 -2.49 19.72
C ASN A 164 24.58 -3.06 19.70
N PRO A 165 23.85 -3.12 20.83
CA PRO A 165 22.45 -3.55 20.82
C PRO A 165 21.54 -2.61 20.01
N LEU A 166 21.73 -1.29 20.18
CA LEU A 166 20.94 -0.30 19.44
C LEU A 166 21.26 -0.34 17.94
N LYS A 167 22.54 -0.47 17.60
CA LYS A 167 23.04 -0.64 16.23
C LYS A 167 22.35 -1.83 15.55
N GLY A 168 22.38 -3.01 16.15
CA GLY A 168 21.77 -4.21 15.56
C GLY A 168 20.26 -4.04 15.32
N ARG A 169 19.55 -3.37 16.24
CA ARG A 169 18.11 -3.09 16.08
C ARG A 169 17.85 -2.09 14.95
N VAL A 170 18.62 -1.01 14.86
CA VAL A 170 18.50 0.01 13.80
C VAL A 170 18.83 -0.57 12.42
N GLU A 171 19.91 -1.34 12.30
CA GLU A 171 20.29 -2.01 11.04
C GLU A 171 19.23 -3.03 10.59
N SER A 172 18.61 -3.75 11.53
CA SER A 172 17.52 -4.68 11.24
C SER A 172 16.30 -3.95 10.67
N ILE A 173 15.89 -2.82 11.26
CA ILE A 173 14.76 -2.02 10.77
C ILE A 173 15.07 -1.42 9.39
N LEU A 174 16.29 -0.93 9.16
CA LEU A 174 16.72 -0.46 7.84
C LEU A 174 16.64 -1.56 6.78
N SER A 175 17.07 -2.79 7.11
CA SER A 175 16.98 -3.93 6.20
C SER A 175 15.53 -4.31 5.87
N ILE A 176 14.62 -4.22 6.85
CA ILE A 176 13.18 -4.45 6.65
C ILE A 176 12.59 -3.35 5.75
N GLY A 177 12.87 -2.09 6.04
CA GLY A 177 12.41 -0.95 5.25
C GLY A 177 12.89 -0.98 3.79
N GLN A 178 14.12 -1.42 3.55
CA GLN A 178 14.64 -1.63 2.19
C GLN A 178 13.83 -2.69 1.42
N LYS A 179 13.46 -3.80 2.08
CA LYS A 179 12.65 -4.85 1.45
C LYS A 179 11.21 -4.40 1.17
N LEU A 180 10.61 -3.62 2.07
CA LEU A 180 9.24 -3.11 1.91
C LEU A 180 9.13 -2.03 0.81
N THR A 181 10.22 -1.30 0.53
CA THR A 181 10.24 -0.22 -0.47
C THR A 181 10.81 -0.65 -1.83
N THR A 182 11.11 -1.94 -1.99
CA THR A 182 11.51 -2.51 -3.29
C THR A 182 10.23 -2.89 -4.05
N PRO A 183 10.00 -2.37 -5.28
CA PRO A 183 8.86 -2.81 -6.09
C PRO A 183 8.96 -4.33 -6.29
N LEU A 184 7.84 -5.02 -6.05
CA LEU A 184 7.72 -6.46 -6.22
C LEU A 184 7.91 -6.77 -7.71
N CYS A 185 9.04 -7.38 -8.08
CA CYS A 185 9.25 -7.96 -9.41
C CYS A 185 8.38 -9.20 -9.61
#